data_AF-A0A180FKC8-F1
#
_entry.id   AF-A0A180FKC8-F1
#
_cell.length_a   1.000
_cell.length_b   1.000
_cell.length_c   1.000
_cell.angle_alpha   90.00
_cell.angle_beta   90.00
_cell.angle_gamma   90.00
#
_symmetry.space_group_name_H-M   'P 1'
#
loop_
_entity.id
_entity.type
_entity.pdbx_description
1 polymer ?
#
loop_
_entity_poly.entity_id
_entity_poly.type
_entity_poly.pdbx_seq_one_letter_code
_entity_poly.pdbx_strand_id
1 'polypeptide(L)' 'MVLANRIKHYVRSLNVKTGTNKADAALIADFGLERSMPAWQQTSLTYRELWDLCRELSSIKKVTGFETPLGIWFMVSL' A
#
# COMPACT_ATOMS: atom_id res chain seq x y z
N MET A 1 4.16 4.48 -3.10
CA MET A 1 4.24 3.00 -3.05
C MET A 1 5.67 2.42 -3.17
N VAL A 2 6.70 3.09 -2.63
CA VAL A 2 8.11 2.74 -2.91
C VAL A 2 8.65 1.58 -2.04
N LEU A 3 8.07 1.37 -0.85
CA LEU A 3 8.56 0.37 0.11
C LEU A 3 8.34 -1.08 -0.37
N ALA A 4 7.13 -1.41 -0.83
CA ALA A 4 6.82 -2.76 -1.31
C ALA A 4 7.72 -3.17 -2.48
N ASN A 5 8.02 -2.23 -3.39
CA ASN A 5 8.94 -2.48 -4.49
C ASN A 5 10.36 -2.80 -4.00
N ARG A 6 10.87 -2.06 -3.01
CA ARG A 6 12.19 -2.32 -2.41
C ARG A 6 12.27 -3.69 -1.74
N ILE A 7 11.24 -4.07 -0.98
CA ILE A 7 11.15 -5.41 -0.37
C ILE A 7 11.13 -6.49 -1.46
N LYS A 8 10.33 -6.30 -2.51
CA LYS A 8 10.27 -7.24 -3.64
C LYS A 8 11.63 -7.41 -4.33
N HIS A 9 12.39 -6.33 -4.52
CA HIS A 9 13.74 -6.40 -5.07
C HIS A 9 14.72 -7.10 -4.12
N TYR A 10 14.60 -6.85 -2.81
CA TYR A 10 15.41 -7.52 -1.79
C TYR A 10 15.18 -9.03 -1.78
N VAL A 11 13.92 -9.47 -1.72
CA VAL A 11 13.56 -10.89 -1.77
C VAL A 11 14.08 -11.54 -3.06
N ARG A 12 13.98 -10.85 -4.20
CA ARG A 12 14.55 -11.32 -5.47
C ARG A 12 16.07 -11.44 -5.41
N SER A 13 16.77 -10.51 -4.77
CA SER A 13 18.23 -10.56 -4.64
C SER A 13 18.74 -11.71 -3.77
N LEU A 14 17.94 -12.15 -2.81
CA LEU A 14 18.22 -13.33 -1.98
C LEU A 14 17.97 -14.65 -2.72
N ASN A 15 17.39 -14.62 -3.92
CA ASN A 15 17.02 -15.77 -4.74
C ASN A 15 16.13 -16.80 -3.99
N VAL A 16 15.43 -16.36 -2.94
CA VAL A 16 14.52 -17.18 -2.14
C VAL A 16 13.13 -17.14 -2.79
N LYS A 17 12.62 -18.31 -3.18
CA LYS A 17 11.22 -18.44 -3.60
C LYS A 17 10.36 -18.58 -2.36
N THR A 18 9.72 -17.50 -1.94
CA THR A 18 8.71 -17.57 -0.88
C THR A 18 7.35 -17.94 -1.46
N GLY A 19 6.69 -18.90 -0.81
CA GLY A 19 5.31 -19.30 -1.11
C GLY A 19 4.43 -19.35 0.14
N THR A 20 4.98 -19.02 1.31
CA THR A 20 4.27 -19.05 2.58
C THR A 20 4.38 -17.71 3.30
N ASN A 21 3.25 -17.25 3.85
CA ASN A 21 3.17 -15.97 4.56
C ASN A 21 4.16 -15.87 5.75
N LYS A 22 4.51 -17.01 6.37
CA LYS A 22 5.51 -17.06 7.45
C LYS A 22 6.92 -16.72 6.95
N ALA A 23 7.31 -17.22 5.78
CA ALA A 23 8.60 -16.91 5.17
C ALA A 23 8.65 -15.44 4.73
N ASP A 24 7.57 -14.92 4.18
CA ASP A 24 7.47 -13.51 3.79
C ASP A 24 7.59 -12.58 5.01
N ALA A 25 6.92 -12.91 6.13
CA ALA A 25 7.02 -12.13 7.37
C ALA A 25 8.45 -12.08 7.92
N ALA A 26 9.17 -13.22 7.90
CA ALA A 26 10.56 -13.28 8.30
C ALA A 26 11.45 -12.41 7.40
N LEU A 27 11.30 -12.50 6.08
CA LEU A 27 12.06 -11.68 5.14
C LEU A 27 11.81 -10.19 5.28
N ILE A 28 10.58 -9.78 5.60
CA ILE A 28 10.25 -8.38 5.87
C ILE A 28 10.93 -7.90 7.16
N ALA A 29 10.97 -8.74 8.20
CA ALA A 29 11.67 -8.43 9.44
C ALA A 29 13.18 -8.30 9.21
N ASP A 30 13.77 -9.25 8.49
CA ASP A 30 15.20 -9.21 8.12
C ASP A 30 15.52 -7.97 7.28
N PHE A 31 14.66 -7.65 6.30
CA PHE A 31 14.80 -6.42 5.51
C PHE A 31 14.80 -5.16 6.38
N GLY A 32 13.93 -5.11 7.39
CA GLY A 32 13.84 -4.00 8.33
C GLY A 32 15.05 -3.88 9.27
N LEU A 33 15.70 -5.01 9.60
CA LEU A 33 16.92 -5.05 10.39
C LEU A 33 18.15 -4.63 9.57
N GLU A 34 18.26 -5.14 8.34
CA GLU A 34 19.43 -4.90 7.49
C GLU A 34 19.44 -3.51 6.84
N ARG A 35 18.26 -3.00 6.45
CA ARG A 35 18.15 -1.74 5.72
C ARG A 35 17.67 -0.65 6.67
N SER A 36 18.55 0.33 6.92
CA SER A 36 18.15 1.59 7.54
C SER A 36 17.15 2.31 6.63
N MET A 37 15.86 2.14 6.91
CA MET A 37 14.80 2.81 6.18
C MET A 37 14.61 4.23 6.70
N PRO A 38 14.36 5.22 5.84
CA PRO A 38 13.94 6.53 6.30
C PRO A 38 12.64 6.39 7.09
N ALA A 39 12.54 7.16 8.17
CA ALA A 39 11.31 7.21 8.96
C ALA A 39 10.13 7.55 8.05
N TRP A 40 9.05 6.77 8.17
CA TRP A 40 7.84 7.00 7.41
C TRP A 40 7.34 8.42 7.70
N GLN A 41 7.27 9.24 6.64
CA GLN A 41 6.73 10.59 6.74
C GLN A 41 5.23 10.51 6.55
N GLN A 42 4.49 11.10 7.49
CA GLN A 42 3.05 11.20 7.39
C GLN A 42 2.69 12.07 6.17
N THR A 43 1.68 11.64 5.43
CA THR A 43 1.07 12.47 4.38
C THR A 43 0.45 13.71 5.00
N SER A 44 0.33 14.80 4.24
CA SER A 44 -0.30 16.03 4.74
C SER A 44 -1.70 15.75 5.30
N LEU A 45 -2.09 16.48 6.35
CA LEU A 45 -3.40 16.31 6.98
C LEU A 45 -4.54 16.46 5.97
N THR A 46 -4.42 17.41 5.05
CA THR A 46 -5.36 17.63 3.93
C THR A 46 -5.51 16.39 3.05
N TYR A 47 -4.42 15.67 2.75
CA TYR A 47 -4.49 14.45 1.95
C TYR A 47 -5.20 13.32 2.70
N ARG A 48 -5.03 13.26 4.03
CA ARG A 48 -5.72 12.28 4.88
C ARG A 48 -7.23 12.53 4.93
N GLU A 49 -7.63 13.79 5.12
CA GLU A 49 -9.04 14.19 5.09
C GLU A 49 -9.70 13.86 3.75
N LEU A 50 -9.01 14.16 2.63
CA LEU A 50 -9.48 13.80 1.29
C LEU A 50 -9.67 12.28 1.15
N TRP A 51 -8.72 11.47 1.64
CA TRP A 51 -8.80 10.02 1.61
C TRP A 51 -9.98 9.48 2.42
N ASP A 52 -10.21 10.00 3.62
CA ASP A 52 -11.31 9.60 4.48
C ASP A 52 -12.66 9.92 3.82
N LEU A 53 -12.81 11.11 3.22
CA LEU A 53 -13.99 11.49 2.45
C LEU A 53 -14.21 10.57 1.23
N CYS A 54 -13.16 10.25 0.47
CA CYS A 54 -13.25 9.32 -0.66
C CYS A 54 -13.69 7.91 -0.23
N ARG A 55 -13.24 7.47 0.95
CA ARG A 55 -13.59 6.16 1.52
C ARG A 55 -15.05 6.13 1.98
N GLU A 56 -15.51 7.17 2.66
CA GLU A 56 -16.92 7.31 3.06
C GLU A 56 -17.85 7.36 1.84
N LEU A 57 -17.49 8.16 0.83
CA LEU A 57 -18.22 8.24 -0.43
C LEU A 57 -18.28 6.88 -1.12
N SER A 58 -17.18 6.12 -1.12
CA SER A 58 -17.15 4.76 -1.67
C SER A 58 -18.02 3.79 -0.86
N SER A 59 -18.06 3.93 0.46
CA SER A 59 -18.93 3.13 1.33
C SER A 59 -20.40 3.39 1.03
N ILE A 60 -20.79 4.67 0.94
CA ILE A 60 -22.15 5.09 0.62
C ILE A 60 -22.55 4.61 -0.77
N LYS A 61 -21.66 4.78 -1.76
CA LYS A 61 -21.89 4.35 -3.16
C LYS A 61 -22.11 2.85 -3.30
N LYS A 62 -21.43 2.02 -2.49
CA LYS A 62 -21.67 0.57 -2.44
C LYS A 62 -23.06 0.24 -1.90
N VAL A 63 -23.54 1.01 -0.92
CA VAL A 63 -24.87 0.81 -0.31
C VAL A 63 -25.98 1.25 -1.28
N THR A 64 -25.76 2.32 -2.05
CA THR A 64 -26.77 2.89 -2.95
C THR A 64 -26.80 2.26 -4.35
N GLY A 65 -25.87 1.36 -4.69
CA GLY A 65 -25.86 0.62 -5.96
C GLY A 65 -25.59 1.47 -7.21
N PHE A 66 -25.08 2.69 -7.04
CA PHE A 66 -24.87 3.63 -8.14
C PHE A 66 -23.47 3.43 -8.76
N GLU A 67 -23.34 2.58 -9.79
CA GLU A 67 -22.08 2.42 -10.52
C GLU A 67 -21.83 3.61 -11.45
N THR A 68 -20.94 4.53 -11.06
CA THR A 68 -20.44 5.55 -12.01
C THR A 68 -19.41 4.93 -12.95
N PRO A 69 -19.39 5.29 -14.25
CA PRO A 69 -18.40 4.78 -15.20
C PRO A 69 -16.99 5.27 -14.84
N LEU A 70 -16.18 4.34 -14.32
CA LEU A 70 -14.71 4.14 -14.45
C LEU A 70 -13.70 5.33 -14.37
N GLY A 71 -14.07 6.58 -14.11
CA GLY A 71 -13.12 7.71 -14.23
C GLY A 71 -12.38 8.15 -12.96
N ILE A 72 -12.94 7.94 -11.76
CA ILE A 72 -12.47 8.66 -10.55
C ILE A 72 -11.42 7.86 -9.75
N TRP A 73 -11.48 6.53 -9.79
CA TRP A 73 -10.56 5.66 -9.05
C TRP A 73 -9.09 5.78 -9.50
N PHE A 74 -8.87 6.19 -10.76
CA PHE A 74 -7.53 6.35 -11.31
C PHE A 74 -6.78 7.56 -10.71
N MET A 75 -7.48 8.59 -10.25
CA MET A 75 -6.83 9.81 -9.72
C MET A 75 -6.45 9.72 -8.23
N VAL A 76 -7.14 8.89 -7.44
CA VAL A 76 -6.88 8.77 -5.98
C VAL A 76 -5.74 7.80 -5.67
N SER A 77 -5.27 7.03 -6.67
CA SER A 77 -4.26 5.98 -6.48
C SER A 77 -2.83 6.38 -6.90
N LEU A 78 -2.58 7.65 -7.26
CA LEU A 78 -1.24 8.15 -7.59
C LEU A 78 -0.58 8.86 -6.40
#